data_AF-A0A370DT41-F1
#
_entry.id   AF-A0A370DT41-F1
#
_cell.length_a   1.000
_cell.length_b   1.000
_cell.length_c   1.000
_cell.angle_alpha   90.00
_cell.angle_beta   90.00
_cell.angle_gamma   90.00
#
_symmetry.space_group_name_H-M   'P 1'
#
loop_
_entity.id
_entity.type
_entity.pdbx_description
1 polymer ?
#
loop_
_entity_poly.entity_id
_entity_poly.type
_entity_poly.pdbx_seq_one_letter_code
_entity_poly.pdbx_strand_id
1 'polypeptide(L)'
;MSGKAESEALASYWQQQIEAWQSSGQTQQAYCKTNELSYHRFGYWRRKLRHQSPEAQSQKGSVFVPVLHSATSQFAGLSLALPSGLVLRGIVGDNLPVVYQLLSRLT
;
A
#
# COMPACT_ATOMS: atom_id res chain seq x y z
N MET A 1 -21.79 26.99 -11.26
CA MET A 1 -22.37 25.72 -11.73
C MET A 1 -21.81 25.22 -13.09
N SER A 2 -20.85 25.89 -13.75
CA SER A 2 -20.33 25.46 -15.09
C SER A 2 -19.25 24.37 -15.10
N GLY A 3 -18.38 24.26 -14.08
CA GLY A 3 -17.17 23.43 -14.20
C GLY A 3 -17.39 21.91 -14.19
N LYS A 4 -18.56 21.43 -13.75
CA LYS A 4 -18.84 20.00 -13.63
C LYS A 4 -19.19 19.37 -14.98
N ALA A 5 -20.05 20.04 -15.75
CA ALA A 5 -20.49 19.60 -17.08
C ALA A 5 -19.34 19.57 -18.10
N GLU A 6 -18.44 20.56 -18.05
CA GLU A 6 -17.23 20.57 -18.89
C GLU A 6 -16.30 19.40 -18.56
N SER A 7 -16.20 19.03 -17.27
CA SER A 7 -15.38 17.89 -16.85
C SER A 7 -15.96 16.54 -17.30
N GLU A 8 -17.29 16.43 -17.37
CA GLU A 8 -18.00 15.24 -17.82
C GLU A 8 -17.89 15.08 -19.34
N ALA A 9 -18.07 16.16 -20.10
CA ALA A 9 -17.87 16.15 -21.55
C ALA A 9 -16.42 15.76 -21.91
N LEU A 10 -15.45 16.29 -21.16
CA LEU A 10 -14.04 15.93 -21.34
C LEU A 10 -13.78 14.46 -21.02
N ALA A 11 -14.40 13.92 -19.96
CA ALA A 11 -14.28 12.50 -19.62
C ALA A 11 -14.82 11.59 -20.72
N SER A 12 -16.00 11.91 -21.27
CA SER A 12 -16.61 11.17 -22.37
C SER A 12 -15.74 11.20 -23.63
N TYR A 13 -15.16 12.36 -23.97
CA TYR A 13 -14.23 12.48 -25.09
C TYR A 13 -13.02 11.55 -24.92
N TRP A 14 -12.38 11.55 -23.75
CA TRP A 14 -11.21 10.70 -23.51
C TRP A 14 -11.56 9.22 -23.44
N GLN A 15 -12.74 8.86 -22.94
CA GLN A 15 -13.23 7.48 -22.97
C GLN A 15 -13.31 6.94 -24.40
N GLN A 16 -13.91 7.71 -25.32
CA GLN A 16 -13.99 7.34 -26.73
C GLN A 16 -12.60 7.17 -27.37
N GLN A 17 -11.66 8.07 -27.07
CA GLN A 17 -10.29 7.98 -27.59
C GLN A 17 -9.55 6.73 -27.09
N ILE A 18 -9.80 6.32 -25.83
CA ILE A 18 -9.19 5.13 -25.25
C ILE A 18 -9.79 3.85 -25.86
N GLU A 19 -11.09 3.83 -26.10
CA GLU A 19 -11.77 2.69 -26.76
C GLU A 19 -11.30 2.53 -28.20
N ALA A 20 -11.23 3.64 -28.96
CA ALA A 20 -10.70 3.65 -30.32
C ALA A 20 -9.22 3.23 -30.36
N TRP A 21 -8.42 3.64 -29.37
CA TRP A 21 -7.05 3.16 -29.23
C TRP A 21 -6.99 1.65 -28.97
N GLN A 22 -7.81 1.13 -28.05
CA GLN A 22 -7.84 -0.30 -27.72
C GLN A 22 -8.25 -1.16 -28.93
N SER A 23 -9.23 -0.72 -29.72
CA SER A 23 -9.65 -1.42 -30.93
C SER A 23 -8.62 -1.34 -32.07
N SER A 24 -7.83 -0.27 -32.13
CA SER A 24 -6.80 -0.11 -33.16
C SER A 24 -5.62 -1.09 -33.04
N GLY A 25 -5.41 -1.69 -31.85
CA GLY A 25 -4.25 -2.56 -31.57
C GLY A 25 -2.89 -1.85 -31.63
N GLN A 26 -2.88 -0.53 -31.79
CA GLN A 26 -1.64 0.26 -31.88
C GLN A 26 -1.01 0.46 -30.49
N THR A 27 0.29 0.77 -30.47
CA THR A 27 0.91 1.27 -29.23
C THR A 27 0.36 2.66 -28.89
N GLN A 28 0.35 3.02 -27.60
CA GLN A 28 -0.14 4.33 -27.15
C GLN A 28 0.57 5.50 -27.87
N GLN A 29 1.88 5.36 -28.08
CA GLN A 29 2.68 6.40 -28.73
C GLN A 29 2.31 6.55 -30.20
N ALA A 30 2.10 5.45 -30.92
CA ALA A 30 1.68 5.49 -32.32
C ALA A 30 0.30 6.14 -32.45
N TYR A 31 -0.67 5.72 -31.62
CA TYR A 31 -2.02 6.28 -31.63
C TYR A 31 -2.03 7.77 -31.28
N CYS A 32 -1.29 8.18 -30.26
CA CYS A 32 -1.20 9.59 -29.87
C CYS A 32 -0.55 10.42 -30.98
N LYS A 33 0.44 9.89 -31.70
CA LYS A 33 1.09 10.58 -32.82
C LYS A 33 0.15 10.73 -34.02
N THR A 34 -0.60 9.69 -34.37
CA THR A 34 -1.52 9.70 -35.52
C THR A 34 -2.75 10.58 -35.27
N ASN A 35 -3.26 10.63 -34.03
CA ASN A 35 -4.45 11.41 -33.67
C ASN A 35 -4.12 12.78 -33.03
N GLU A 36 -2.86 13.21 -33.08
CA GLU A 36 -2.37 14.47 -32.51
C GLU A 36 -2.75 14.67 -31.03
N LEU A 37 -2.80 13.57 -30.27
CA LEU A 37 -3.15 13.58 -28.86
C LEU A 37 -1.92 13.81 -27.99
N SER A 38 -2.09 14.61 -26.93
CA SER A 38 -1.06 14.75 -25.91
C SER A 38 -0.86 13.43 -25.17
N TYR A 39 0.32 12.83 -25.32
CA TYR A 39 0.70 11.57 -24.68
C TYR A 39 0.51 11.59 -23.16
N HIS A 40 0.87 12.71 -22.51
CA HIS A 40 0.71 12.86 -21.06
C HIS A 40 -0.77 12.90 -20.63
N ARG A 41 -1.60 13.66 -21.37
CA ARG A 41 -3.06 13.71 -21.08
C ARG A 41 -3.71 12.35 -21.32
N PHE A 42 -3.34 11.66 -22.41
CA PHE A 42 -3.82 10.32 -22.71
C PHE A 42 -3.49 9.35 -21.58
N GLY A 43 -2.24 9.32 -21.10
CA GLY A 43 -1.83 8.47 -20.00
C GLY A 43 -2.57 8.77 -18.69
N TYR A 44 -2.78 10.06 -18.38
CA TYR A 44 -3.57 10.48 -17.22
C TYR A 44 -5.01 9.97 -17.30
N TRP A 45 -5.70 10.23 -18.41
CA TRP A 45 -7.10 9.85 -18.59
C TRP A 45 -7.29 8.34 -18.63
N ARG A 46 -6.37 7.61 -19.27
CA ARG A 46 -6.37 6.15 -19.26
C ARG A 46 -6.29 5.58 -17.84
N ARG A 47 -5.43 6.15 -16.98
CA ARG A 47 -5.34 5.75 -15.57
C ARG A 47 -6.64 6.11 -14.83
N LYS A 48 -7.12 7.34 -14.99
CA LYS A 48 -8.31 7.85 -14.31
C LYS A 48 -9.56 7.02 -14.62
N LEU A 49 -9.80 6.71 -15.90
CA LEU A 49 -10.97 5.96 -16.35
C LEU A 49 -10.91 4.49 -15.94
N ARG A 50 -9.71 3.88 -15.90
CA ARG A 50 -9.54 2.53 -15.33
C ARG A 50 -9.95 2.44 -13.86
N HIS A 51 -9.72 3.48 -13.06
CA HIS A 51 -10.10 3.51 -11.64
C HIS A 51 -11.57 3.88 -11.38
N GLN A 52 -12.31 4.30 -12.41
CA GLN A 52 -13.75 4.55 -12.30
C GLN A 52 -14.60 3.31 -12.59
N SER A 53 -14.00 2.22 -13.12
CA SER A 53 -14.67 0.93 -13.19
C SER A 53 -14.88 0.37 -11.77
N PRO A 54 -16.10 -0.07 -11.39
CA PRO A 54 -16.42 -0.55 -10.04
C PRO A 54 -15.50 -1.69 -9.56
N GLU A 55 -14.92 -2.45 -10.49
CA GLU A 55 -14.05 -3.59 -10.18
C GLU A 55 -12.62 -3.17 -9.74
N ALA A 56 -12.20 -1.93 -10.02
CA ALA A 56 -10.85 -1.44 -9.75
C ALA A 56 -10.71 -0.64 -8.44
N GLN A 57 -11.79 -0.48 -7.66
CA GLN A 57 -11.75 0.22 -6.38
C GLN A 57 -10.99 -0.55 -5.28
N SER A 58 -10.75 -1.86 -5.46
CA SER A 58 -9.95 -2.68 -4.53
C SER A 58 -8.43 -2.54 -4.72
N GLN A 59 -7.97 -1.82 -5.75
CA GLN A 59 -6.54 -1.53 -5.96
C GLN A 59 -6.28 -0.02 -5.93
N LYS A 60 -6.80 0.63 -4.89
CA LYS A 60 -6.12 1.80 -4.34
C LYS A 60 -4.85 1.29 -3.66
N GLY A 61 -3.85 0.95 -4.47
CA GLY A 61 -2.49 0.70 -4.03
C GLY A 61 -1.99 1.98 -3.40
N SER A 62 -2.28 2.14 -2.11
CA SER A 62 -1.59 3.11 -1.29
C SER A 62 -0.10 2.85 -1.51
N VAL A 63 0.69 3.89 -1.75
CA VAL A 63 2.17 3.81 -1.82
C VAL A 63 2.77 3.35 -0.48
N PHE A 64 1.94 2.99 0.49
CA PHE A 64 2.31 2.37 1.73
C PHE A 64 2.38 0.86 1.55
N VAL A 65 3.57 0.32 1.77
CA VAL A 65 3.75 -1.10 2.02
C VAL A 65 3.07 -1.40 3.36
N PRO A 66 2.12 -2.34 3.42
CA PRO A 66 1.53 -2.73 4.69
C PRO A 66 2.62 -3.37 5.55
N VAL A 67 3.01 -2.70 6.63
CA VAL A 67 3.84 -3.31 7.65
C VAL A 67 2.93 -4.26 8.42
N LEU A 68 3.09 -5.56 8.17
CA LEU A 68 2.52 -6.58 9.03
C LEU A 68 3.21 -6.44 10.40
N HIS A 69 2.53 -5.76 11.32
CA HIS A 69 2.85 -5.91 12.73
C HIS A 69 2.58 -7.38 13.05
N SER A 70 3.64 -8.19 13.07
CA SER A 70 3.58 -9.46 13.78
C SER A 70 3.18 -9.08 15.18
N ALA A 71 1.94 -9.37 15.57
CA ALA A 71 1.51 -9.20 16.95
C ALA A 71 2.56 -9.95 17.76
N THR A 72 3.45 -9.22 18.40
CA THR A 72 4.41 -9.78 19.34
C THR A 72 3.48 -10.45 20.34
N SER A 73 3.42 -11.78 20.28
CA SER A 73 2.68 -12.58 21.26
C SER A 73 3.01 -11.93 22.59
N GLN A 74 1.97 -11.38 23.20
CA GLN A 74 2.06 -10.66 24.45
C GLN A 74 2.45 -11.72 25.48
N PHE A 75 3.72 -12.08 25.54
CA PHE A 75 4.25 -12.74 26.71
C PHE A 75 4.11 -11.69 27.80
N ALA A 76 3.02 -11.81 28.56
CA ALA A 76 2.65 -11.01 29.72
C ALA A 76 3.60 -11.31 30.89
N GLY A 77 4.91 -11.24 30.62
CA GLY A 77 5.95 -11.52 31.59
C GLY A 77 6.90 -10.34 31.70
N LEU A 78 7.36 -10.10 32.92
CA LEU A 78 8.29 -9.01 33.23
C LEU A 78 9.62 -9.24 32.49
N SER A 79 10.31 -8.14 32.17
CA SER A 79 11.64 -8.17 31.58
C SER A 79 12.62 -7.45 32.50
N LEU A 80 13.79 -8.07 32.74
CA LEU A 80 14.86 -7.53 33.57
C LEU A 80 16.13 -7.38 32.71
N ALA A 81 16.76 -6.21 32.77
CA ALA A 81 18.07 -5.98 32.17
C ALA A 81 19.11 -5.85 33.28
N LEU A 82 20.19 -6.61 33.19
CA LEU A 82 21.29 -6.60 34.17
C LEU A 82 22.44 -5.70 33.71
N PRO A 83 23.23 -5.12 34.63
CA PRO A 83 24.43 -4.34 34.30
C PRO A 83 25.47 -5.12 33.48
N SER A 84 25.43 -6.46 33.54
CA SER A 84 26.26 -7.34 32.71
C SER A 84 25.86 -7.37 31.23
N GLY A 85 24.78 -6.68 30.84
CA GLY A 85 24.24 -6.68 29.47
C GLY A 85 23.27 -7.84 29.18
N LEU A 86 23.03 -8.73 30.14
CA LEU A 86 22.05 -9.81 30.02
C LEU A 86 20.62 -9.27 30.16
N VAL A 87 19.71 -9.79 29.34
CA VAL A 87 18.28 -9.42 29.39
C VAL A 87 17.43 -10.67 29.52
N LEU A 88 16.69 -10.77 30.63
CA LEU A 88 15.69 -11.81 30.88
C LEU A 88 14.31 -11.28 30.48
N ARG A 89 13.52 -12.06 29.75
CA ARG A 89 12.17 -11.69 29.30
C ARG A 89 11.18 -12.80 29.59
N GLY A 90 9.90 -12.46 29.75
CA GLY A 90 8.84 -13.45 29.95
C GLY A 90 8.77 -13.98 31.39
N ILE A 91 9.12 -13.17 32.38
CA ILE A 91 9.07 -13.56 33.79
C ILE A 91 7.61 -13.56 34.28
N VAL A 92 7.11 -14.73 34.63
CA VAL A 92 5.77 -14.99 35.16
C VAL A 92 5.88 -15.67 36.53
N GLY A 93 4.80 -15.73 37.31
CA GLY A 93 4.85 -16.34 38.65
C GLY A 93 5.44 -17.76 38.67
N ASP A 94 5.13 -18.55 37.64
CA ASP A 94 5.54 -19.94 37.53
C ASP A 94 7.05 -20.14 37.31
N ASN A 95 7.74 -19.17 36.68
CA ASN A 95 9.17 -19.28 36.39
C ASN A 95 10.05 -18.45 37.34
N LEU A 96 9.43 -17.76 38.32
CA LEU A 96 10.10 -16.92 39.30
C LEU A 96 11.20 -17.67 40.09
N PRO A 97 11.00 -18.93 40.56
CA PRO A 97 12.05 -19.67 41.27
C PRO A 97 13.29 -19.92 40.41
N VAL A 98 13.10 -20.17 39.11
CA VAL A 98 14.20 -20.39 38.14
C VAL A 98 14.96 -19.10 37.90
N VAL A 99 14.24 -17.97 37.78
CA VAL A 99 14.86 -16.64 37.66
C VAL A 99 15.71 -16.31 38.90
N TYR A 100 15.21 -16.61 40.11
CA TYR A 100 15.99 -16.44 41.34
C TYR A 100 17.27 -17.29 41.36
N GLN A 101 17.21 -18.54 40.89
CA GLN A 101 18.40 -19.38 40.78
C GLN A 101 19.41 -18.87 39.76
N LEU A 102 18.95 -18.31 38.63
CA LEU A 102 19.85 -17.71 37.65
C LEU A 102 20.54 -16.47 38.21
N LEU A 103 19.80 -15.62 38.94
CA LEU A 103 20.36 -14.43 39.57
C LEU A 103 21.40 -14.79 40.65
N SER A 104 21.15 -15.82 41.47
CA SER A 104 22.09 -16.24 42.52
C SER A 104 23.39 -16.88 42.01
N ARG A 105 23.49 -17.18 40.72
CA ARG A 105 24.72 -17.66 40.08
C ARG A 105 25.51 -16.55 39.38
N LEU A 106 24.90 -15.38 39.21
CA LEU A 106 25.49 -14.22 38.53
C LEU A 106 25.98 -13.15 39.51
N THR A 107 25.52 -13.18 40.76
CA THR A 107 26.07 -12.47 41.93
C THR A 107 27.06 -13.34 42.66
#